data_AF-A0A535D962-F1
#
_entry.id   AF-A0A535D962-F1
#
_cell.length_a   1.000
_cell.length_b   1.000
_cell.length_c   1.000
_cell.angle_alpha   90.00
_cell.angle_beta   90.00
_cell.angle_gamma   90.00
#
_symmetry.space_group_name_H-M   'P 1'
#
loop_
_entity.id
_entity.type
_entity.pdbx_description
1 polymer ?
#
loop_
_entity_poly.entity_id
_entity_poly.type
_entity_poly.pdbx_seq_one_letter_code
_entity_poly.pdbx_strand_id
1 'polypeptide(L)'
;MTHDAPRRDEPVPRLADALAIVREAPRGPTVLMLDAKDGAPWSSETVAVDQDVALTFDPQYYLEAKGSDSPLPGRDGAYGYHDAHPLAFRRTVPPAAYLRERVAALLHLVPGIREFHVRLALFEQMEDDGFNVIAAAHDAGVLVDLWTLDAGTPRWHERLVRALDAGTDILTTNTPRELSRAVS
;
A
#
# COMPACT_ATOMS: atom_id res chain seq x y z
N MET A 1 0.43 21.38 -8.26
CA MET A 1 -0.99 21.24 -7.91
C MET A 1 -1.05 20.24 -6.78
N THR A 2 -1.50 20.62 -5.60
CA THR A 2 -1.62 19.72 -4.46
C THR A 2 -2.87 18.86 -4.67
N HIS A 3 -2.69 17.57 -4.90
CA HIS A 3 -3.76 16.60 -5.21
C HIS A 3 -4.65 16.28 -3.99
N ASP A 4 -4.29 16.75 -2.79
CA ASP A 4 -4.83 16.26 -1.51
C ASP A 4 -5.82 17.19 -0.78
N ALA A 5 -6.27 18.29 -1.39
CA ALA A 5 -7.30 19.12 -0.74
C ALA A 5 -8.70 18.60 -1.08
N PRO A 6 -9.43 17.96 -0.14
CA PRO A 6 -10.79 17.49 -0.41
C PRO A 6 -11.69 18.70 -0.73
N ARG A 7 -12.43 18.62 -1.83
CA ARG A 7 -13.47 19.60 -2.15
C ARG A 7 -14.59 19.44 -1.14
N ARG A 8 -14.69 20.38 -0.20
CA ARG A 8 -15.55 20.32 0.99
C ARG A 8 -17.05 20.10 0.72
N ASP A 9 -17.52 20.36 -0.50
CA ASP A 9 -18.94 20.36 -0.85
C ASP A 9 -19.29 19.36 -1.96
N GLU A 10 -18.35 18.49 -2.38
CA GLU A 10 -18.61 17.47 -3.39
C GLU A 10 -19.06 16.18 -2.69
N PRO A 11 -20.23 15.60 -3.05
CA PRO A 11 -20.67 14.35 -2.45
C PRO A 11 -19.65 13.25 -2.73
N VAL A 12 -19.27 12.50 -1.69
CA VAL A 12 -18.39 11.35 -1.84
C VAL A 12 -19.05 10.37 -2.82
N PRO A 13 -18.42 10.05 -3.97
CA PRO A 13 -19.00 9.14 -4.94
C PRO A 13 -19.21 7.77 -4.30
N ARG A 14 -20.33 7.10 -4.60
CA ARG A 14 -20.54 5.74 -4.10
C ARG A 14 -19.60 4.80 -4.82
N LEU A 15 -19.17 3.72 -4.17
CA LEU A 15 -18.40 2.66 -4.81
C LEU A 15 -19.11 2.16 -6.09
N ALA A 16 -20.45 2.05 -6.07
CA ALA A 16 -21.25 1.69 -7.24
C ALA A 16 -21.06 2.65 -8.44
N ASP A 17 -20.89 3.94 -8.19
CA ASP A 17 -20.69 4.96 -9.23
C ASP A 17 -19.27 4.84 -9.82
N ALA A 18 -18.26 4.60 -8.96
CA ALA A 18 -16.89 4.32 -9.39
C ALA A 18 -16.80 3.04 -10.24
N LEU A 19 -17.52 1.99 -9.85
CA LEU A 19 -17.60 0.73 -10.60
C LEU A 19 -18.28 0.92 -11.97
N ALA A 20 -19.28 1.81 -12.07
CA ALA A 20 -19.91 2.12 -13.36
C ALA A 20 -18.91 2.77 -14.35
N ILE A 21 -18.08 3.70 -13.86
CA ILE A 21 -17.00 4.31 -14.67
C ILE A 21 -16.01 3.25 -15.16
N VAL A 22 -15.61 2.32 -14.27
CA VAL A 22 -14.70 1.21 -14.63
C VAL A 22 -15.30 0.33 -15.73
N ARG A 23 -16.60 0.05 -15.67
CA ARG A 23 -17.31 -0.78 -16.66
C ARG A 23 -17.45 -0.10 -18.03
N GLU A 24 -17.59 1.22 -18.06
CA GLU A 24 -17.69 2.01 -19.29
C GLU A 24 -16.31 2.28 -19.93
N ALA A 25 -15.22 2.04 -19.19
CA ALA A 25 -13.87 2.22 -19.71
C ALA A 25 -13.57 1.28 -20.89
N PRO A 26 -12.79 1.72 -21.90
CA PRO A 26 -12.33 0.86 -22.98
C PRO A 26 -11.66 -0.40 -22.44
N ARG A 27 -11.79 -1.53 -23.16
CA ARG A 27 -11.10 -2.78 -22.80
C ARG A 27 -9.59 -2.53 -22.68
N GLY A 28 -9.09 -2.68 -21.46
CA GLY A 28 -7.71 -2.49 -21.03
C GLY A 28 -7.57 -2.89 -19.55
N PRO A 29 -6.38 -2.81 -18.94
CA PRO A 29 -6.21 -3.07 -17.51
C PRO A 29 -6.77 -1.88 -16.72
N THR A 30 -8.08 -1.78 -16.59
CA THR A 30 -8.71 -0.84 -15.67
C THR A 30 -8.63 -1.42 -14.27
N VAL A 31 -7.87 -0.76 -13.40
CA VAL A 31 -7.69 -1.15 -12.00
C VAL A 31 -8.42 -0.15 -11.13
N LEU A 32 -9.25 -0.65 -10.21
CA LEU A 32 -9.85 0.19 -9.18
C LEU A 32 -8.96 0.15 -7.94
N MET A 33 -8.19 1.21 -7.74
CA MET A 33 -7.40 1.38 -6.52
C MET A 33 -8.30 1.84 -5.38
N LEU A 34 -8.32 1.05 -4.30
CA LEU A 34 -9.07 1.36 -3.09
C LEU A 34 -8.10 1.81 -2.01
N ASP A 35 -8.06 3.12 -1.80
CA ASP A 35 -7.29 3.76 -0.73
C ASP A 35 -8.18 3.88 0.50
N ALA A 36 -8.08 2.90 1.40
CA ALA A 36 -8.86 2.88 2.63
C ALA A 36 -8.22 3.83 3.64
N LYS A 37 -8.68 5.09 3.69
CA LYS A 37 -8.24 6.11 4.68
C LYS A 37 -9.14 6.19 5.93
N ASP A 38 -9.98 5.18 6.14
CA ASP A 38 -11.04 5.16 7.13
C ASP A 38 -10.80 4.17 8.28
N GLY A 39 -11.27 4.57 9.47
CA GLY A 39 -11.15 3.87 10.75
C GLY A 39 -11.79 2.49 10.85
N ALA A 40 -12.53 2.08 9.83
CA ALA A 40 -13.34 0.87 9.85
C ALA A 40 -12.98 -0.01 8.65
N PRO A 41 -12.58 -1.27 8.87
CA PRO A 41 -12.34 -2.19 7.78
C PRO A 41 -13.62 -2.41 6.98
N TRP A 42 -13.50 -2.41 5.65
CA TRP A 42 -14.64 -2.66 4.78
C TRP A 42 -15.05 -4.13 4.91
N SER A 43 -16.31 -4.37 5.29
CA SER A 43 -16.83 -5.74 5.39
C SER A 43 -17.02 -6.34 3.99
N SER A 44 -17.09 -7.67 3.90
CA SER A 44 -17.48 -8.35 2.64
C SER A 44 -18.87 -7.93 2.14
N GLU A 45 -19.75 -7.42 3.01
CA GLU A 45 -21.05 -6.87 2.63
C GLU A 45 -20.92 -5.44 2.07
N THR A 46 -19.90 -4.69 2.50
CA THR A 46 -19.56 -3.35 2.02
C THR A 46 -18.86 -3.42 0.66
N VAL A 47 -18.02 -4.44 0.47
CA VAL A 47 -17.31 -4.71 -0.78
C VAL A 47 -18.07 -5.81 -1.53
N ALA A 48 -19.18 -5.44 -2.18
CA ALA A 48 -19.76 -6.29 -3.21
C ALA A 48 -18.82 -6.25 -4.44
N VAL A 49 -17.86 -7.18 -4.48
CA VAL A 49 -16.89 -7.28 -5.56
C VAL A 49 -17.59 -7.81 -6.80
N ASP A 50 -17.68 -6.97 -7.84
CA ASP A 50 -17.84 -7.47 -9.19
C ASP A 50 -16.57 -8.25 -9.55
N GLN A 51 -16.69 -9.55 -9.88
CA GLN A 51 -15.54 -10.42 -10.14
C GLN A 51 -14.70 -9.96 -11.33
N ASP A 52 -15.24 -9.08 -12.18
CA ASP A 52 -14.53 -8.54 -13.34
C ASP A 52 -13.68 -7.30 -13.00
N VAL A 53 -13.77 -6.76 -11.78
CA VAL A 53 -12.98 -5.59 -11.34
C VAL A 53 -11.84 -6.05 -10.43
N ALA A 54 -10.61 -5.80 -10.88
CA ALA A 54 -9.42 -6.00 -10.07
C ALA A 54 -9.38 -4.98 -8.92
N LEU A 55 -9.32 -5.49 -7.68
CA LEU A 55 -9.17 -4.68 -6.49
C LEU A 55 -7.71 -4.61 -6.07
N THR A 56 -7.28 -3.44 -5.62
CA THR A 56 -6.00 -3.25 -4.97
C THR A 56 -6.21 -2.61 -3.60
N PHE A 57 -5.25 -2.81 -2.69
CA PHE A 57 -5.37 -2.35 -1.32
C PHE A 57 -4.13 -1.63 -0.84
N ASP A 58 -4.32 -0.42 -0.31
CA ASP A 58 -3.31 0.34 0.41
C ASP A 58 -3.55 0.25 1.94
N PRO A 59 -2.63 -0.38 2.70
CA PRO A 59 -2.74 -0.53 4.14
C PRO A 59 -2.24 0.69 4.91
N GLN A 60 -1.98 1.84 4.28
CA GLN A 60 -1.40 3.02 4.94
C GLN A 60 -2.19 3.45 6.19
N TYR A 61 -3.52 3.26 6.20
CA TYR A 61 -4.34 3.56 7.37
C TYR A 61 -4.20 2.53 8.50
N TYR A 62 -3.43 1.47 8.32
CA TYR A 62 -3.33 0.37 9.28
C TYR A 62 -1.90 0.09 9.75
N LEU A 63 -0.91 0.36 8.90
CA LEU A 63 0.49 0.16 9.19
C LEU A 63 1.31 1.12 8.34
N GLU A 64 2.21 1.87 8.97
CA GLU A 64 3.05 2.82 8.27
C GLU A 64 4.45 2.94 8.93
N ALA A 65 5.41 3.45 8.15
CA ALA A 65 6.76 3.70 8.60
C ALA A 65 6.80 4.66 9.81
N LYS A 66 7.86 4.55 10.59
CA LYS A 66 8.11 5.44 11.72
C LYS A 66 8.04 6.90 11.32
N GLY A 67 7.36 7.72 12.11
CA GLY A 67 7.35 9.17 11.92
C GLY A 67 6.65 9.63 10.64
N SER A 68 5.80 8.78 10.05
CA SER A 68 4.92 9.20 8.98
C SER A 68 3.85 10.17 9.47
N ASP A 69 3.50 11.14 8.65
CA ASP A 69 2.37 12.05 8.85
C ASP A 69 1.01 11.38 8.55
N SER A 70 0.90 10.05 8.70
CA SER A 70 -0.32 9.30 8.37
C SER A 70 -1.46 9.75 9.28
N PRO A 71 -2.70 9.91 8.76
CA PRO A 71 -3.87 10.29 9.56
C PRO A 71 -4.32 9.19 10.53
N LEU A 72 -3.64 8.03 10.53
CA LEU A 72 -3.77 6.94 11.50
C LEU A 72 -3.88 7.47 12.94
N PRO A 73 -5.02 7.28 13.62
CA PRO A 73 -5.14 7.63 15.03
C PRO A 73 -4.29 6.68 15.87
N GLY A 74 -3.20 7.19 16.46
CA GLY A 74 -2.27 6.34 17.22
C GLY A 74 -0.92 6.98 17.51
N ARG A 75 -0.03 6.19 18.09
CA ARG A 75 1.39 6.51 18.33
C ARG A 75 2.24 5.40 17.70
N ASP A 76 3.53 5.68 17.46
CA ASP A 76 4.53 4.66 17.15
C ASP A 76 4.41 3.49 18.16
N GLY A 77 4.22 2.28 17.65
CA GLY A 77 4.20 1.05 18.44
C GLY A 77 5.59 0.67 18.97
N ALA A 78 5.64 -0.35 19.80
CA ALA A 78 6.86 -0.86 20.43
C ALA A 78 7.91 -1.42 19.44
N TYR A 79 7.50 -1.67 18.18
CA TYR A 79 8.39 -2.08 17.09
C TYR A 79 8.90 -0.90 16.26
N GLY A 80 8.48 0.34 16.55
CA GLY A 80 8.90 1.52 15.81
C GLY A 80 8.16 1.74 14.50
N TYR A 81 7.03 1.08 14.28
CA TYR A 81 6.08 1.36 13.19
C TYR A 81 4.93 2.20 13.71
N HIS A 82 4.33 3.03 12.87
CA HIS A 82 3.06 3.67 13.19
C HIS A 82 1.94 2.66 12.97
N ASP A 83 1.60 1.94 14.05
CA ASP A 83 0.64 0.84 14.05
C ASP A 83 -0.14 0.84 15.37
N ALA A 84 -1.47 0.97 15.27
CA ALA A 84 -2.37 0.93 16.42
C ALA A 84 -2.82 -0.50 16.78
N HIS A 85 -2.40 -1.51 16.03
CA HIS A 85 -2.78 -2.89 16.28
C HIS A 85 -2.23 -3.40 17.62
N PRO A 86 -2.97 -4.22 18.39
CA PRO A 86 -2.51 -4.73 19.68
C PRO A 86 -1.17 -5.47 19.65
N LEU A 87 -0.83 -6.10 18.51
CA LEU A 87 0.49 -6.73 18.29
C LEU A 87 1.64 -5.74 18.45
N ALA A 88 1.41 -4.46 18.13
CA ALA A 88 2.43 -3.42 18.22
C ALA A 88 2.59 -2.84 19.63
N PHE A 89 1.72 -3.17 20.60
CA PHE A 89 1.75 -2.52 21.93
C PHE A 89 2.97 -2.89 22.77
N ARG A 90 3.53 -4.09 22.57
CA ARG A 90 4.72 -4.57 23.29
C ARG A 90 5.60 -5.41 22.38
N ARG A 91 6.91 -5.22 22.49
CA ARG A 91 7.89 -6.04 21.78
C ARG A 91 8.14 -7.34 22.54
N THR A 92 7.47 -8.40 22.11
CA THR A 92 7.57 -9.76 22.68
C THR A 92 8.24 -10.74 21.74
N VAL A 93 8.39 -10.40 20.45
CA VAL A 93 9.03 -11.19 19.41
C VAL A 93 10.03 -10.34 18.60
N PRO A 94 10.86 -10.93 17.72
CA PRO A 94 11.64 -10.17 16.76
C PRO A 94 10.76 -9.38 15.77
N PRO A 95 11.20 -8.21 15.25
CA PRO A 95 10.43 -7.38 14.32
C PRO A 95 9.87 -8.14 13.11
N ALA A 96 10.70 -8.95 12.44
CA ALA A 96 10.26 -9.75 11.30
C ALA A 96 9.12 -10.74 11.61
N ALA A 97 9.06 -11.26 12.85
CA ALA A 97 7.96 -12.15 13.25
C ALA A 97 6.65 -11.37 13.46
N TYR A 98 6.75 -10.18 14.08
CA TYR A 98 5.62 -9.25 14.19
C TYR A 98 5.10 -8.82 12.81
N LEU A 99 5.99 -8.44 11.90
CA LEU A 99 5.63 -7.99 10.55
C LEU A 99 4.97 -9.11 9.74
N ARG A 100 5.47 -10.35 9.86
CA ARG A 100 4.86 -11.50 9.19
C ARG A 100 3.40 -11.68 9.59
N GLU A 101 3.11 -11.66 10.90
CA GLU A 101 1.73 -11.78 11.38
C GLU A 101 0.88 -10.57 10.97
N ARG A 102 1.45 -9.37 11.09
CA ARG A 102 0.75 -8.11 10.79
C ARG A 102 0.37 -7.99 9.32
N VAL A 103 1.30 -8.27 8.41
CA VAL A 103 1.11 -8.21 6.96
C VAL A 103 0.20 -9.33 6.49
N ALA A 104 0.31 -10.54 7.04
CA ALA A 104 -0.63 -11.62 6.74
C ALA A 104 -2.07 -11.19 7.08
N ALA A 105 -2.31 -10.53 8.21
CA ALA A 105 -3.64 -10.01 8.54
C ALA A 105 -4.14 -8.95 7.56
N LEU A 106 -3.25 -8.07 7.07
CA LEU A 106 -3.60 -7.02 6.10
C LEU A 106 -3.94 -7.58 4.72
N LEU A 107 -3.17 -8.54 4.23
CA LEU A 107 -3.43 -9.20 2.94
C LEU A 107 -4.78 -9.91 2.89
N HIS A 108 -5.29 -10.36 4.04
CA HIS A 108 -6.62 -10.99 4.14
C HIS A 108 -7.76 -10.02 4.47
N LEU A 109 -7.45 -8.73 4.70
CA LEU A 109 -8.45 -7.75 5.11
C LEU A 109 -9.45 -7.46 3.99
N VAL A 110 -8.96 -7.41 2.75
CA VAL A 110 -9.77 -7.20 1.55
C VAL A 110 -9.76 -8.50 0.75
N PRO A 111 -10.89 -9.24 0.68
CA PRO A 111 -10.94 -10.50 -0.06
C PRO A 111 -10.68 -10.32 -1.55
N GLY A 112 -9.78 -11.14 -2.12
CA GLY A 112 -9.54 -11.19 -3.56
C GLY A 112 -8.71 -10.01 -4.11
N ILE A 113 -7.93 -9.33 -3.26
CA ILE A 113 -7.00 -8.31 -3.75
C ILE A 113 -6.01 -8.90 -4.74
N ARG A 114 -5.74 -8.13 -5.80
CA ARG A 114 -4.75 -8.44 -6.81
C ARG A 114 -3.41 -7.80 -6.50
N GLU A 115 -3.43 -6.60 -5.94
CA GLU A 115 -2.23 -5.79 -5.70
C GLU A 115 -2.28 -5.17 -4.29
N PHE A 116 -1.13 -5.20 -3.61
CA PHE A 116 -0.91 -4.64 -2.28
C PHE A 116 0.05 -3.47 -2.41
N HIS A 117 -0.42 -2.27 -2.12
CA HIS A 117 0.37 -1.06 -2.20
C HIS A 117 1.17 -0.91 -0.92
N VAL A 118 2.47 -0.66 -1.02
CA VAL A 118 3.33 -0.46 0.16
C VAL A 118 4.11 0.82 -0.04
N ARG A 119 4.02 1.72 0.95
CA ARG A 119 4.81 2.95 0.90
C ARG A 119 6.30 2.60 0.87
N LEU A 120 7.08 3.21 -0.01
CA LEU A 120 8.49 2.89 -0.20
C LEU A 120 9.29 2.99 1.11
N ALA A 121 9.00 3.99 1.94
CA ALA A 121 9.63 4.14 3.25
C ALA A 121 9.28 2.99 4.22
N LEU A 122 8.03 2.49 4.18
CA LEU A 122 7.60 1.33 4.97
C LEU A 122 8.32 0.07 4.52
N PHE A 123 8.39 -0.16 3.20
CA PHE A 123 9.15 -1.26 2.61
C PHE A 123 10.61 -1.23 3.06
N GLU A 124 11.28 -0.07 2.98
CA GLU A 124 12.68 0.05 3.38
C GLU A 124 12.89 -0.28 4.86
N GLN A 125 11.99 0.19 5.73
CA GLN A 125 12.04 -0.12 7.15
C GLN A 125 11.78 -1.62 7.41
N MET A 126 10.83 -2.25 6.72
CA MET A 126 10.56 -3.68 6.82
C MET A 126 11.78 -4.52 6.42
N GLU A 127 12.43 -4.15 5.32
CA GLU A 127 13.65 -4.81 4.84
C GLU A 127 14.81 -4.63 5.83
N ASP A 128 14.99 -3.42 6.39
CA ASP A 128 15.99 -3.15 7.43
C ASP A 128 15.74 -3.99 8.70
N ASP A 129 14.47 -4.29 9.00
CA ASP A 129 14.03 -5.15 10.10
C ASP A 129 13.99 -6.66 9.74
N GLY A 130 14.46 -7.02 8.54
CA GLY A 130 14.62 -8.40 8.08
C GLY A 130 13.33 -9.07 7.59
N PHE A 131 12.36 -8.30 7.12
CA PHE A 131 11.09 -8.79 6.59
C PHE A 131 10.89 -8.40 5.12
N ASN A 132 10.86 -9.42 4.25
CA ASN A 132 10.55 -9.25 2.84
C ASN A 132 9.04 -9.29 2.60
N VAL A 133 8.44 -8.10 2.47
CA VAL A 133 6.99 -7.93 2.23
C VAL A 133 6.57 -8.40 0.84
N ILE A 134 7.46 -8.32 -0.15
CA ILE A 134 7.20 -8.75 -1.53
C ILE A 134 7.01 -10.26 -1.58
N ALA A 135 7.94 -11.01 -0.97
CA ALA A 135 7.83 -12.46 -0.85
C ALA A 135 6.55 -12.87 -0.09
N ALA A 136 6.20 -12.17 1.00
CA ALA A 136 4.99 -12.45 1.75
C ALA A 136 3.69 -12.22 0.95
N ALA A 137 3.66 -11.19 0.10
CA ALA A 137 2.54 -10.94 -0.81
C ALA A 137 2.47 -11.97 -1.94
N HIS A 138 3.62 -12.32 -2.54
CA HIS A 138 3.71 -13.36 -3.57
C HIS A 138 3.25 -14.73 -3.04
N ASP A 139 3.62 -15.09 -1.81
CA ASP A 139 3.13 -16.30 -1.13
C ASP A 139 1.59 -16.32 -0.98
N ALA A 140 0.96 -15.14 -0.90
CA ALA A 140 -0.49 -14.97 -0.88
C ALA A 140 -1.12 -14.84 -2.28
N GLY A 141 -0.32 -14.88 -3.36
CA GLY A 141 -0.77 -14.70 -4.74
C GLY A 141 -1.11 -13.25 -5.11
N VAL A 142 -0.55 -12.28 -4.38
CA VAL A 142 -0.82 -10.84 -4.52
C VAL A 142 0.44 -10.12 -5.04
N LEU A 143 0.28 -9.22 -6.01
CA LEU A 143 1.37 -8.37 -6.53
C LEU A 143 1.68 -7.22 -5.56
N VAL A 144 2.88 -6.66 -5.61
CA VAL A 144 3.27 -5.49 -4.82
C VAL A 144 3.53 -4.27 -5.68
N ASP A 145 2.91 -3.15 -5.31
CA ASP A 145 3.21 -1.81 -5.82
C ASP A 145 3.93 -0.99 -4.75
N LEU A 146 5.20 -0.68 -4.98
CA LEU A 146 5.94 0.24 -4.13
C LEU A 146 5.66 1.68 -4.54
N TRP A 147 5.12 2.49 -3.62
CA TRP A 147 4.77 3.87 -3.90
C TRP A 147 5.33 4.85 -2.85
N THR A 148 5.81 6.03 -3.18
CA THR A 148 6.18 6.54 -4.50
C THR A 148 7.68 6.74 -4.50
N LEU A 149 8.33 6.42 -5.62
CA LEU A 149 9.71 6.81 -5.87
C LEU A 149 9.79 7.86 -6.96
N ASP A 150 10.33 9.03 -6.63
CA ASP A 150 10.55 10.10 -7.60
C ASP A 150 12.03 10.45 -7.76
N ALA A 151 12.44 10.70 -9.00
CA ALA A 151 13.75 11.22 -9.33
C ALA A 151 13.98 12.56 -8.64
N GLY A 152 15.20 12.77 -8.15
CA GLY A 152 15.57 13.97 -7.39
C GLY A 152 15.22 13.91 -5.90
N THR A 153 14.47 12.90 -5.44
CA THR A 153 14.34 12.64 -3.99
C THR A 153 15.68 12.11 -3.42
N PRO A 154 15.92 12.25 -2.10
CA PRO A 154 17.17 11.80 -1.50
C PRO A 154 17.47 10.33 -1.80
N ARG A 155 18.70 10.06 -2.29
CA ARG A 155 19.21 8.71 -2.61
C ARG A 155 18.35 7.93 -3.62
N TRP A 156 17.56 8.59 -4.46
CA TRP A 156 16.57 7.91 -5.32
C TRP A 156 17.15 6.79 -6.22
N HIS A 157 18.40 6.90 -6.69
CA HIS A 157 19.05 5.82 -7.44
C HIS A 157 19.29 4.56 -6.60
N GLU A 158 19.82 4.73 -5.38
CA GLU A 158 20.06 3.60 -4.45
C GLU A 158 18.73 2.95 -4.06
N ARG A 159 17.70 3.76 -3.81
CA ARG A 159 16.36 3.28 -3.46
C ARG A 159 15.69 2.56 -4.63
N LEU A 160 15.91 3.02 -5.87
CA LEU A 160 15.45 2.35 -7.09
C LEU A 160 16.09 0.97 -7.24
N VAL A 161 17.42 0.89 -7.13
CA VAL A 161 18.14 -0.40 -7.19
C VAL A 161 17.64 -1.34 -6.09
N ARG A 162 17.50 -0.84 -4.85
CA ARG A 162 16.98 -1.63 -3.74
C ARG A 162 15.58 -2.20 -4.01
N ALA A 163 14.67 -1.39 -4.54
CA ALA A 163 13.31 -1.82 -4.87
C ALA A 163 13.30 -2.89 -5.99
N LEU A 164 14.15 -2.73 -7.01
CA LEU A 164 14.28 -3.67 -8.12
C LEU A 164 14.92 -4.99 -7.69
N ASP A 165 16.00 -4.94 -6.92
CA ASP A 165 16.71 -6.13 -6.40
C ASP A 165 15.82 -6.94 -5.46
N ALA A 166 14.90 -6.28 -4.73
CA ALA A 166 13.91 -6.94 -3.89
C ALA A 166 12.77 -7.60 -4.69
N GLY A 167 12.68 -7.35 -6.00
CA GLY A 167 11.71 -7.98 -6.89
C GLY A 167 10.33 -7.34 -6.92
N THR A 168 10.24 -6.01 -6.74
CA THR A 168 8.95 -5.31 -6.82
C THR A 168 8.26 -5.52 -8.16
N ASP A 169 6.94 -5.75 -8.16
CA ASP A 169 6.17 -5.96 -9.40
C ASP A 169 5.88 -4.64 -10.11
N ILE A 170 5.47 -3.65 -9.32
CA ILE A 170 5.10 -2.30 -9.76
C ILE A 170 5.86 -1.28 -8.91
N LEU A 171 6.25 -0.17 -9.53
CA LEU A 171 6.84 0.98 -8.85
C LEU A 171 6.09 2.24 -9.29
N THR A 172 5.31 2.80 -8.38
CA THR A 172 4.58 4.05 -8.62
C THR A 172 5.52 5.26 -8.56
N THR A 173 5.42 6.13 -9.57
CA THR A 173 6.29 7.31 -9.76
C THR A 173 5.58 8.43 -10.50
N ASN A 174 5.87 9.68 -10.13
CA ASN A 174 5.53 10.90 -10.87
C ASN A 174 6.62 11.27 -11.91
N THR A 175 7.75 10.57 -11.92
CA THR A 175 8.91 10.85 -12.80
C THR A 175 9.35 9.61 -13.61
N PRO A 176 8.43 8.96 -14.34
CA PRO A 176 8.69 7.66 -14.98
C PRO A 176 9.78 7.70 -16.05
N ARG A 177 9.99 8.84 -16.72
CA ARG A 177 11.00 8.98 -17.78
C ARG A 177 12.40 8.98 -17.19
N GLU A 178 12.58 9.63 -16.06
CA GLU A 178 13.84 9.73 -15.34
C GLU A 178 14.22 8.37 -14.73
N LEU A 179 13.27 7.69 -14.07
CA LEU A 179 13.49 6.35 -13.52
C LEU A 179 13.86 5.35 -14.62
N SER A 180 13.15 5.34 -15.76
CA SER A 180 13.45 4.44 -16.88
C SER A 180 14.85 4.62 -17.44
N ARG A 181 15.36 5.86 -17.51
CA ARG A 181 16.72 6.13 -17.98
C ARG A 181 17.81 5.67 -17.01
N ALA A 182 17.49 5.56 -15.72
CA ALA A 182 18.46 5.17 -14.70
C ALA A 182 18.71 3.66 -14.65
N VAL A 183 17.82 2.86 -15.23
CA VAL A 183 17.85 1.39 -15.22
C VAL A 183 18.14 0.79 -16.60
N SER A 184 18.33 1.65 -17.62
CA SER A 184 18.76 1.29 -18.97
C SER A 184 20.27 1.34 -19.10
#